data_AF-A0A5C3Q6R1-F1
#
_entry.id   AF-A0A5C3Q6R1-F1
#
_cell.length_a   1.000
_cell.length_b   1.000
_cell.length_c   1.000
_cell.angle_alpha   90.00
_cell.angle_beta   90.00
_cell.angle_gamma   90.00
#
_symmetry.space_group_name_H-M   'P 1'
#
loop_
_entity.id
_entity.type
_entity.pdbx_description
1 polymer ?
#
loop_
_entity_poly.entity_id
_entity_poly.type
_entity_poly.pdbx_seq_one_letter_code
_entity_poly.pdbx_strand_id
1 'polypeptide(L)'
;MITAPTPKAITVQNFLAASTEKQVDTWTSLQQAREAMLKKAPWRSWDKRAFEAFSRYGLKPVDIANPMGPVTLKTSKIDTAATYRDPHGLRRCYLYLGDLVKHIPVHMVFGDVPDVMEENTRNGIIDVASGGRDKFASLKLVESAGHLITVAHPKELAVALSDAFQAVARSKPQLARL
;
A
#
# COMPACT_ATOMS: atom_id res chain seq x y z
N MET A 1 -4.77 -22.18 -16.07
CA MET A 1 -4.70 -23.12 -14.93
C MET A 1 -4.45 -22.30 -13.67
N ILE A 2 -5.27 -22.45 -12.64
CA ILE A 2 -5.15 -21.69 -11.40
C ILE A 2 -4.01 -22.30 -10.58
N THR A 3 -2.83 -21.68 -10.56
CA THR A 3 -1.76 -22.11 -9.65
C THR A 3 -2.08 -21.61 -8.24
N ALA A 4 -1.90 -22.51 -7.26
CA ALA A 4 -2.04 -22.20 -5.85
C ALA A 4 -0.96 -21.18 -5.42
N PRO A 5 -1.24 -20.33 -4.41
CA PRO A 5 -0.23 -19.43 -3.86
C PRO A 5 0.97 -20.23 -3.35
N THR A 6 2.18 -19.67 -3.51
CA THR A 6 3.40 -20.32 -3.06
C THR A 6 3.42 -20.40 -1.52
N PRO A 7 4.11 -21.39 -0.92
CA PRO A 7 4.20 -21.51 0.54
C PRO A 7 4.68 -20.22 1.23
N LYS A 8 5.61 -19.49 0.60
CA LYS A 8 6.14 -18.22 1.12
C LYS A 8 5.08 -17.10 1.16
N ALA A 9 4.24 -17.00 0.13
CA ALA A 9 3.17 -15.99 0.08
C ALA A 9 2.11 -16.24 1.17
N ILE A 10 1.74 -17.51 1.39
CA ILE A 10 0.84 -17.93 2.47
C ILE A 10 1.44 -17.57 3.84
N THR A 11 2.74 -17.80 4.02
CA THR A 11 3.45 -17.43 5.26
C THR A 11 3.41 -15.94 5.53
N VAL A 12 3.61 -15.08 4.52
CA VAL A 12 3.55 -13.61 4.69
C VAL A 12 2.13 -13.14 5.01
N GLN A 13 1.11 -13.62 4.29
CA GLN A 13 -0.29 -13.27 4.57
C GLN A 13 -0.70 -13.64 6.00
N ASN A 14 -0.40 -14.87 6.43
CA ASN A 14 -0.70 -15.34 7.77
C ASN A 14 0.07 -14.52 8.83
N PHE A 15 1.33 -14.20 8.58
CA PHE A 15 2.13 -13.36 9.46
C PHE A 15 1.52 -11.95 9.62
N LEU A 16 1.11 -11.31 8.52
CA LEU A 16 0.50 -9.98 8.54
C LEU A 16 -0.86 -9.97 9.24
N ALA A 17 -1.72 -10.97 8.97
CA ALA A 17 -3.00 -11.12 9.65
C ALA A 17 -2.81 -11.32 11.16
N ALA A 18 -2.01 -12.31 11.56
CA ALA A 18 -1.79 -12.64 12.97
C ALA A 18 -1.10 -11.51 13.73
N SER A 19 -0.15 -10.81 13.10
CA SER A 19 0.53 -9.67 13.71
C SER A 19 -0.42 -8.50 13.92
N THR A 20 -1.30 -8.23 12.96
CA THR A 20 -2.32 -7.18 13.04
C THR A 20 -3.30 -7.43 14.20
N GLU A 21 -3.79 -8.66 14.36
CA GLU A 21 -4.74 -9.00 15.44
C GLU A 21 -4.16 -8.85 16.84
N LYS A 22 -2.85 -9.03 16.98
CA LYS A 22 -2.12 -8.86 18.24
C LYS A 22 -1.81 -7.39 18.55
N GLN A 23 -2.11 -6.46 17.64
CA GLN A 23 -1.81 -5.05 17.88
C GLN A 23 -2.69 -4.47 19.00
N VAL A 24 -2.06 -3.62 19.80
CA VAL A 24 -2.76 -2.65 20.65
C VAL A 24 -3.45 -1.65 19.73
N ASP A 25 -4.75 -1.51 19.91
CA ASP A 25 -5.64 -0.67 19.10
C ASP A 25 -6.40 0.36 19.93
N THR A 26 -6.16 0.42 21.25
CA THR A 26 -6.78 1.38 22.17
C THR A 26 -5.75 1.92 23.15
N TRP A 27 -5.82 3.21 23.44
CA TRP A 27 -4.90 3.96 24.30
C TRP A 27 -5.67 4.92 25.21
N THR A 28 -5.09 5.31 26.34
CA THR A 28 -5.73 6.18 27.33
C THR A 28 -5.87 7.63 26.85
N SER A 29 -5.09 8.05 25.85
CA SER A 29 -5.17 9.35 25.21
C SER A 29 -4.55 9.34 23.82
N LEU A 30 -4.84 10.38 23.03
CA LEU A 30 -4.19 10.62 21.73
C LEU A 30 -2.66 10.74 21.85
N GLN A 31 -2.17 11.40 22.90
CA GLN A 31 -0.74 11.55 23.14
C GLN A 31 -0.08 10.18 23.39
N GLN A 32 -0.69 9.35 24.25
CA GLN A 32 -0.16 8.02 24.54
C GLN A 32 -0.13 7.13 23.29
N ALA A 33 -1.16 7.21 22.44
CA ALA A 33 -1.21 6.48 21.17
C ALA A 33 -0.01 6.84 20.27
N ARG A 34 0.26 8.14 20.11
CA ARG A 34 1.38 8.64 19.29
C ARG A 34 2.72 8.17 19.82
N GLU A 35 2.95 8.30 21.13
CA GLU A 35 4.17 7.84 21.79
C GLU A 35 4.36 6.32 21.63
N ALA A 36 3.30 5.54 21.79
CA ALA A 36 3.35 4.09 21.62
C ALA A 36 3.65 3.66 20.18
N MET A 37 3.09 4.37 19.18
CA MET A 37 3.35 4.10 17.77
C MET A 37 4.81 4.41 17.40
N LEU A 38 5.33 5.57 17.80
CA LEU A 38 6.70 5.99 17.50
C LEU A 38 7.79 5.14 18.18
N LYS A 39 7.43 4.31 19.17
CA LYS A 39 8.34 3.28 19.70
C LYS A 39 8.63 2.15 18.71
N LYS A 40 7.83 1.99 17.65
CA LYS A 40 8.02 0.95 16.63
C LYS A 40 8.64 1.52 15.35
N ALA A 41 9.59 0.77 14.77
CA ALA A 41 10.32 1.19 13.58
C ALA A 41 9.42 1.59 12.38
N PRO A 42 8.33 0.85 12.05
CA PRO A 42 7.50 1.19 10.89
C PRO A 42 6.88 2.58 10.97
N TRP A 43 6.50 3.07 12.15
CA TRP A 43 5.92 4.41 12.30
C TRP A 43 6.97 5.52 12.31
N ARG A 44 8.19 5.22 12.77
CA ARG A 44 9.30 6.18 12.75
C ARG A 44 9.79 6.49 11.34
N SER A 45 9.61 5.56 10.40
CA SER A 45 10.03 5.76 9.00
C SER A 45 9.01 6.52 8.16
N TRP A 46 7.86 6.93 8.72
CA TRP A 46 6.86 7.71 7.98
C TRP A 46 7.28 9.18 7.88
N ASP A 47 6.86 9.84 6.78
CA ASP A 47 6.91 11.30 6.69
C ASP A 47 6.09 11.88 7.86
N LYS A 48 6.66 12.88 8.54
CA LYS A 48 6.05 13.51 9.71
C LYS A 48 4.59 13.92 9.44
N ARG A 49 4.30 14.51 8.28
CA ARG A 49 2.94 14.96 7.92
C ARG A 49 1.98 13.79 7.74
N ALA A 50 2.46 12.67 7.16
CA ALA A 50 1.65 11.47 7.03
C ALA A 50 1.32 10.88 8.40
N PHE A 51 2.30 10.82 9.32
CA PHE A 51 2.08 10.37 10.69
C PHE A 51 1.12 11.29 11.47
N GLU A 52 1.26 12.60 11.33
CA GLU A 52 0.34 13.58 11.93
C GLU A 52 -1.09 13.41 11.39
N ALA A 53 -1.24 13.25 10.08
CA ALA A 53 -2.53 13.01 9.45
C ALA A 53 -3.16 11.70 9.93
N PHE A 54 -2.38 10.62 10.02
CA PHE A 54 -2.86 9.35 10.57
C PHE A 54 -3.27 9.49 12.04
N SER A 55 -2.47 10.17 12.86
CA SER A 55 -2.81 10.40 14.27
C SER A 55 -4.12 11.17 14.43
N ARG A 56 -4.38 12.13 13.54
CA ARG A 56 -5.60 12.94 13.56
C ARG A 56 -6.82 12.19 13.00
N TYR A 57 -6.65 11.46 11.91
CA TYR A 57 -7.77 10.93 11.13
C TYR A 57 -7.95 9.42 11.23
N GLY A 58 -6.92 8.68 11.61
CA GLY A 58 -6.93 7.23 11.81
C GLY A 58 -7.38 6.80 13.21
N LEU A 59 -7.50 7.73 14.15
CA LEU A 59 -7.95 7.49 15.53
C LEU A 59 -9.31 8.15 15.80
N LYS A 60 -10.09 7.58 16.70
CA LYS A 60 -11.34 8.14 17.21
C LYS A 60 -11.41 8.02 18.74
N PRO A 61 -12.14 8.92 19.43
CA PRO A 61 -12.50 8.71 20.83
C PRO A 61 -13.26 7.40 21.01
N VAL A 62 -13.00 6.71 22.12
CA VAL A 62 -13.80 5.54 22.52
C VAL A 62 -15.21 5.97 22.91
N ASP A 63 -15.32 7.13 23.58
CA ASP A 63 -16.59 7.77 23.93
C ASP A 63 -16.65 9.17 23.30
N ILE A 64 -17.68 9.42 22.49
CA ILE A 64 -17.88 10.70 21.81
C ILE A 64 -18.21 11.84 22.80
N ALA A 65 -18.78 11.51 23.96
CA ALA A 65 -19.04 12.48 25.03
C ALA A 65 -17.74 12.92 25.73
N ASN A 66 -16.67 12.12 25.63
CA ASN A 66 -15.34 12.43 26.14
C ASN A 66 -14.29 12.46 25.02
N PRO A 67 -14.29 13.48 24.16
CA PRO A 67 -13.41 13.54 22.99
C PRO A 67 -11.91 13.62 23.33
N MET A 68 -11.57 14.00 24.56
CA MET A 68 -10.18 14.08 25.06
C MET A 68 -9.74 12.81 25.82
N GLY A 69 -10.64 11.84 25.97
CA GLY A 69 -10.40 10.60 26.70
C GLY A 69 -9.64 9.53 25.90
N PRO A 70 -9.86 8.25 26.24
CA PRO A 70 -9.28 7.12 25.52
C PRO A 70 -9.62 7.17 24.03
N VAL A 71 -8.66 6.75 23.21
CA VAL A 71 -8.79 6.69 21.75
C VAL A 71 -8.55 5.28 21.24
N THR A 72 -9.17 4.95 20.12
CA THR A 72 -9.01 3.67 19.42
C THR A 72 -8.83 3.89 17.92
N LEU A 73 -8.35 2.87 17.20
CA LEU A 73 -8.29 2.89 15.74
C LEU A 73 -9.70 3.07 15.14
N LYS A 74 -9.81 3.87 14.07
CA LYS A 74 -11.05 3.96 13.29
C LYS A 74 -11.34 2.68 12.52
N THR A 75 -10.31 2.15 11.88
CA THR A 75 -10.35 0.82 11.24
C THR A 75 -9.98 -0.21 12.30
N SER A 76 -10.88 -1.15 12.60
CA SER A 76 -10.57 -2.17 13.60
C SER A 76 -9.41 -3.05 13.14
N LYS A 77 -8.66 -3.61 14.09
CA LYS A 77 -7.60 -4.57 13.76
C LYS A 77 -8.12 -5.83 13.10
N ILE A 78 -9.38 -6.21 13.38
CA ILE A 78 -10.04 -7.36 12.75
C ILE A 78 -10.34 -7.07 11.27
N ASP A 79 -10.89 -5.90 10.97
CA ASP A 79 -11.14 -5.49 9.58
C ASP A 79 -9.83 -5.38 8.78
N THR A 80 -8.79 -4.80 9.40
CA THR A 80 -7.46 -4.74 8.79
C THR A 80 -6.90 -6.14 8.54
N ALA A 81 -6.99 -7.05 9.53
CA ALA A 81 -6.51 -8.43 9.39
C ALA A 81 -7.30 -9.21 8.32
N ALA A 82 -8.59 -8.94 8.16
CA ALA A 82 -9.43 -9.56 7.13
C ALA A 82 -8.91 -9.24 5.72
N THR A 83 -8.34 -8.04 5.48
CA THR A 83 -7.75 -7.70 4.18
C THR A 83 -6.56 -8.58 3.80
N TYR A 84 -5.77 -9.04 4.77
CA TYR A 84 -4.64 -9.95 4.52
C TYR A 84 -5.08 -11.40 4.32
N ARG A 85 -6.30 -11.75 4.76
CA ARG A 85 -6.87 -13.08 4.62
C ARG A 85 -7.59 -13.30 3.32
N ASP A 86 -7.80 -12.26 2.52
CA ASP A 86 -8.45 -12.40 1.21
C ASP A 86 -7.60 -13.30 0.30
N PRO A 87 -8.07 -14.52 -0.03
CA PRO A 87 -7.31 -15.45 -0.85
C PRO A 87 -7.36 -15.09 -2.34
N HIS A 88 -8.17 -14.10 -2.73
CA HIS A 88 -8.50 -13.82 -4.12
C HIS A 88 -7.94 -12.51 -4.63
N GLY A 89 -7.91 -11.44 -3.83
CA GLY A 89 -7.55 -10.09 -4.27
C GLY A 89 -6.23 -10.05 -5.04
N LEU A 90 -5.12 -10.41 -4.39
CA LEU A 90 -3.79 -10.37 -5.01
C LEU A 90 -3.71 -11.24 -6.28
N ARG A 91 -4.34 -12.42 -6.24
CA ARG A 91 -4.34 -13.38 -7.33
C ARG A 91 -5.11 -12.86 -8.55
N ARG A 92 -6.29 -12.26 -8.32
CA ARG A 92 -7.09 -11.65 -9.40
C ARG A 92 -6.33 -10.46 -10.00
N CYS A 93 -5.77 -9.58 -9.18
CA CYS A 93 -4.97 -8.46 -9.68
C CYS A 93 -3.82 -8.93 -10.59
N TYR A 94 -3.09 -9.96 -10.17
CA TYR A 94 -2.01 -10.53 -10.98
C TYR A 94 -2.50 -11.07 -12.33
N LEU A 95 -3.63 -11.78 -12.35
CA LEU A 95 -4.17 -12.39 -13.58
C LEU A 95 -4.78 -11.37 -14.54
N TYR A 96 -5.39 -10.30 -14.02
CA TYR A 96 -6.06 -9.29 -14.85
C TYR A 96 -5.13 -8.19 -15.34
N LEU A 97 -3.92 -8.05 -14.77
CA LEU A 97 -3.01 -6.96 -15.14
C LEU A 97 -2.67 -6.97 -16.63
N GLY A 98 -2.38 -8.14 -17.21
CA GLY A 98 -2.05 -8.27 -18.64
C GLY A 98 -3.21 -7.94 -19.58
N ASP A 99 -4.46 -7.99 -19.11
CA ASP A 99 -5.61 -7.47 -19.87
C ASP A 99 -5.73 -5.96 -19.67
N LEU A 100 -5.64 -5.48 -18.42
CA LEU A 100 -5.79 -4.07 -18.08
C LEU A 100 -4.85 -3.15 -18.86
N VAL A 101 -3.57 -3.55 -18.99
CA VAL A 101 -2.54 -2.78 -19.74
C VAL A 101 -2.84 -2.64 -21.24
N LYS A 102 -3.76 -3.43 -21.80
CA LYS A 102 -4.17 -3.32 -23.21
C LYS A 102 -5.28 -2.31 -23.43
N HIS A 103 -6.06 -2.02 -22.39
CA HIS A 103 -7.27 -1.20 -22.50
C HIS A 103 -7.06 0.23 -22.00
N ILE A 104 -6.16 0.43 -21.03
CA ILE A 104 -5.89 1.75 -20.47
C ILE A 104 -4.38 2.00 -20.28
N PRO A 105 -3.92 3.26 -20.32
CA PRO A 105 -2.55 3.60 -19.92
C PRO A 105 -2.32 3.26 -18.44
N VAL A 106 -1.54 2.21 -18.18
CA VAL A 106 -1.17 1.80 -16.81
C VAL A 106 0.23 2.31 -16.48
N HIS A 107 0.35 3.03 -15.37
CA HIS A 107 1.62 3.47 -14.81
C HIS A 107 1.89 2.70 -13.53
N MET A 108 3.10 2.14 -13.36
CA MET A 108 3.50 1.55 -12.10
C MET A 108 4.62 2.35 -11.45
N VAL A 109 4.44 2.64 -10.17
CA VAL A 109 5.45 3.27 -9.32
C VAL A 109 5.78 2.33 -8.18
N PHE A 110 7.05 2.02 -8.03
CA PHE A 110 7.58 1.15 -7.00
C PHE A 110 8.61 1.91 -6.15
N GLY A 111 8.76 1.49 -4.90
CA GLY A 111 9.99 1.75 -4.16
C GLY A 111 11.13 0.86 -4.67
N ASP A 112 12.37 1.33 -4.59
CA ASP A 112 13.56 0.56 -4.94
C ASP A 112 14.05 -0.37 -3.83
N VAL A 113 13.71 -0.10 -2.56
CA VAL A 113 14.09 -0.91 -1.40
C VAL A 113 13.25 -2.21 -1.36
N PRO A 114 13.89 -3.40 -1.39
CA PRO A 114 13.20 -4.68 -1.38
C PRO A 114 12.84 -5.12 0.06
N ASP A 115 12.01 -4.34 0.76
CA ASP A 115 11.67 -4.56 2.17
C ASP A 115 10.60 -5.66 2.38
N VAL A 116 9.44 -5.52 1.74
CA VAL A 116 8.29 -6.43 1.81
C VAL A 116 8.10 -7.16 0.49
N MET A 117 8.43 -6.50 -0.63
CA MET A 117 8.33 -7.06 -1.97
C MET A 117 9.74 -7.22 -2.55
N GLU A 118 10.13 -8.48 -2.71
CA GLU A 118 11.42 -8.83 -3.31
C GLU A 118 11.46 -8.41 -4.78
N GLU A 119 12.66 -8.11 -5.27
CA GLU A 119 12.88 -7.72 -6.66
C GLU A 119 12.34 -8.76 -7.65
N ASN A 120 12.52 -10.05 -7.38
CA ASN A 120 11.96 -11.11 -8.22
C ASN A 120 10.42 -11.07 -8.29
N THR A 121 9.75 -10.69 -7.19
CA THR A 121 8.29 -10.54 -7.18
C THR A 121 7.88 -9.33 -8.01
N ARG A 122 8.56 -8.20 -7.84
CA ARG A 122 8.35 -6.99 -8.66
C ARG A 122 8.54 -7.28 -10.14
N ASN A 123 9.66 -7.90 -10.52
CA ASN A 123 9.96 -8.24 -11.91
C ASN A 123 8.96 -9.28 -12.45
N GLY A 124 8.51 -10.24 -11.63
CA GLY A 124 7.43 -11.15 -12.01
C GLY A 124 6.10 -10.44 -12.30
N ILE A 125 5.77 -9.35 -11.60
CA ILE A 125 4.59 -8.53 -11.93
C ILE A 125 4.80 -7.80 -13.26
N ILE A 126 5.98 -7.23 -13.45
CA ILE A 126 6.30 -6.38 -14.60
C ILE A 126 6.50 -7.17 -15.91
N ASP A 127 7.12 -8.34 -15.84
CA ASP A 127 7.54 -9.09 -17.03
C ASP A 127 6.55 -10.22 -17.34
N VAL A 128 5.96 -10.83 -16.32
CA VAL A 128 5.05 -11.97 -16.48
C VAL A 128 3.59 -11.54 -16.40
N ALA A 129 3.18 -10.86 -15.33
CA ALA A 129 1.76 -10.56 -15.10
C ALA A 129 1.16 -9.59 -16.13
N SER A 130 1.90 -8.56 -16.52
CA SER A 130 1.48 -7.62 -17.57
C SER A 130 1.77 -8.11 -18.99
N GLY A 131 2.62 -9.14 -19.15
CA GLY A 131 3.13 -9.59 -20.44
C GLY A 131 4.26 -8.72 -21.02
N GLY A 132 4.96 -7.95 -20.19
CA GLY A 132 6.19 -7.23 -20.56
C GLY A 132 6.24 -5.76 -20.10
N ARG A 133 7.46 -5.23 -19.98
CA ARG A 133 7.73 -3.83 -19.59
C ARG A 133 7.14 -2.81 -20.56
N ASP A 134 7.15 -3.14 -21.85
CA ASP A 134 6.66 -2.30 -22.94
C ASP A 134 5.14 -2.11 -22.93
N LYS A 135 4.42 -2.86 -22.08
CA LYS A 135 2.96 -2.74 -21.94
C LYS A 135 2.54 -1.60 -21.02
N PHE A 136 3.45 -1.06 -20.22
CA PHE A 136 3.14 0.04 -19.32
C PHE A 136 3.36 1.38 -19.99
N ALA A 137 2.50 2.35 -19.67
CA ALA A 137 2.67 3.73 -20.10
C ALA A 137 3.86 4.40 -19.39
N SER A 138 4.13 4.01 -18.14
CA SER A 138 5.44 4.25 -17.51
C SER A 138 5.71 3.26 -16.36
N LEU A 139 6.99 3.06 -16.09
CA LEU A 139 7.50 2.34 -14.93
C LEU A 139 8.49 3.24 -14.20
N LYS A 140 8.27 3.49 -12.91
CA LYS A 140 9.15 4.33 -12.09
C LYS A 140 9.56 3.61 -10.82
N LEU A 141 10.86 3.67 -10.51
CA LEU A 141 11.41 3.32 -9.22
C LEU A 141 11.74 4.60 -8.47
N VAL A 142 11.25 4.71 -7.25
CA VAL A 142 11.54 5.83 -6.35
C VAL A 142 12.67 5.41 -5.43
N GLU A 143 13.76 6.15 -5.48
CA GLU A 143 14.98 5.88 -4.73
C GLU A 143 14.75 5.95 -3.22
N SER A 144 15.40 5.04 -2.48
CA SER A 144 15.31 4.89 -1.02
C SER A 144 13.91 4.60 -0.48
N ALA A 145 12.92 4.32 -1.33
CA ALA A 145 11.55 4.04 -0.91
C ALA A 145 11.28 2.54 -0.83
N GLY A 146 10.58 2.11 0.21
CA GLY A 146 10.09 0.73 0.37
C GLY A 146 8.61 0.58 0.02
N HIS A 147 7.99 -0.51 0.49
CA HIS A 147 6.60 -0.85 0.21
C HIS A 147 5.60 0.22 0.67
N LEU A 148 5.88 0.90 1.79
CA LEU A 148 5.05 1.96 2.36
C LEU A 148 5.35 3.35 1.77
N ILE A 149 5.73 3.42 0.49
CA ILE A 149 6.06 4.67 -0.22
C ILE A 149 5.02 5.79 -0.04
N THR A 150 3.73 5.43 0.05
CA THR A 150 2.61 6.38 0.20
C THR A 150 2.68 7.22 1.47
N VAL A 151 3.29 6.69 2.53
CA VAL A 151 3.37 7.34 3.85
C VAL A 151 4.80 7.66 4.24
N ALA A 152 5.80 6.95 3.71
CA ALA A 152 7.21 7.20 3.97
C ALA A 152 7.81 8.27 3.04
N HIS A 153 7.45 8.27 1.76
CA HIS A 153 8.00 9.16 0.73
C HIS A 153 6.88 9.82 -0.10
N PRO A 154 5.90 10.50 0.54
CA PRO A 154 4.72 11.02 -0.16
C PRO A 154 5.05 12.10 -1.18
N LYS A 155 6.14 12.85 -1.00
CA LYS A 155 6.54 13.92 -1.93
C LYS A 155 7.11 13.31 -3.21
N GLU A 156 7.99 12.33 -3.08
CA GLU A 156 8.65 11.65 -4.18
C GLU A 156 7.62 10.85 -4.99
N LEU A 157 6.67 10.21 -4.30
CA LEU A 157 5.52 9.58 -4.95
C LEU A 157 4.67 10.60 -5.72
N ALA A 158 4.38 11.76 -5.14
CA ALA A 158 3.60 12.80 -5.81
C ALA A 158 4.29 13.32 -7.08
N VAL A 159 5.62 13.47 -7.06
CA VAL A 159 6.40 13.80 -8.26
C VAL A 159 6.27 12.69 -9.31
N ALA A 160 6.45 11.42 -8.92
CA ALA A 160 6.29 10.28 -9.82
C ALA A 160 4.90 10.23 -10.49
N LEU A 161 3.84 10.51 -9.73
CA LEU A 161 2.47 10.57 -10.24
C LEU A 161 2.26 11.76 -11.17
N SER A 162 2.78 12.95 -10.82
CA SER A 162 2.73 14.14 -11.67
C SER A 162 3.38 13.88 -13.03
N ASP A 163 4.56 13.27 -13.04
CA ASP A 163 5.26 12.90 -14.28
C ASP A 163 4.43 11.94 -15.13
N ALA A 164 3.82 10.92 -14.51
CA ALA A 164 2.95 9.96 -15.19
C ALA A 164 1.73 10.64 -15.81
N PHE A 165 1.03 11.51 -15.07
CA PHE A 165 -0.14 12.23 -15.59
C PHE A 165 0.23 13.21 -16.71
N GLN A 166 1.39 13.87 -16.62
CA GLN A 166 1.87 14.72 -17.71
C GLN A 166 2.19 13.91 -18.97
N ALA A 167 2.72 12.69 -18.84
CA ALA A 167 2.95 11.80 -19.98
C ALA A 167 1.63 11.45 -20.70
N VAL A 168 0.56 11.18 -19.94
CA VAL A 168 -0.79 10.93 -20.50
C VAL A 168 -1.38 12.18 -21.14
N ALA A 169 -1.27 13.34 -20.50
CA ALA A 169 -1.82 14.58 -21.05
C ALA A 169 -1.16 15.01 -22.36
N ARG A 170 0.11 14.63 -22.58
CA ARG A 170 0.87 14.91 -23.79
C ARG A 170 0.69 13.87 -24.89
N SER A 171 0.23 12.66 -24.57
CA SER A 171 -0.08 11.66 -25.58
C SER A 171 -1.41 11.98 -26.25
N LYS A 172 -1.53 11.70 -27.56
CA LYS A 172 -2.83 11.84 -28.25
C LYS A 172 -3.83 10.94 -27.53
N PRO A 173 -5.09 11.39 -27.30
CA PRO A 173 -6.07 10.58 -26.60
C PRO A 173 -6.33 9.29 -27.38
N GLN A 174 -5.76 8.18 -26.91
CA GLN A 174 -6.31 6.85 -27.15
C GLN A 174 -7.51 6.71 -26.21
N LEU A 175 -8.58 7.45 -26.52
CA LEU A 175 -9.89 7.03 -26.03
C LEU A 175 -10.16 5.70 -26.74
N ALA A 176 -9.85 4.60 -26.06
CA ALA A 176 -10.53 3.34 -26.34
C ALA A 176 -12.02 3.66 -26.27
N ARG A 177 -12.68 3.68 -27.42
CA ARG A 177 -14.13 3.78 -27.49
C ARG A 177 -14.65 2.54 -26.76
N LEU A 178 -15.26 2.75 -25.60
CA LEU A 178 -16.07 1.73 -24.92
C LEU A 178 -17.24 1.32 -25.82
#